data_AF-A0A0B5HN59-F1
#
_entry.id   AF-A0A0B5HN59-F1
#
_cell.length_a   1.000
_cell.length_b   1.000
_cell.length_c   1.000
_cell.angle_alpha   90.00
_cell.angle_beta   90.00
_cell.angle_gamma   90.00
#
_symmetry.space_group_name_H-M   'P 1'
#
loop_
_entity.id
_entity.type
_entity.pdbx_description
1 polymer ?
#
loop_
_entity_poly.entity_id
_entity_poly.type
_entity_poly.pdbx_seq_one_letter_code
_entity_poly.pdbx_strand_id
1 'polypeptide(L)'
;MARRAFYLTQKEPSSMNPDSKELATIVISRMGLSPRKVGSTEQMYRVLIELYERIKLSAKEKKPELAVLTVEEMGNVAGITRQTMYDYIKRWIDLDLIIKTSYIFEGKVIIGYKLNGATLENAFEKAAVKIKNNLELTLKYVRELQNSIKKEKISETMRQKESHSNSPDEN
;
A
#
# COMPACT_ATOMS: atom_id res chain seq x y z
N MET A 1 2.57 12.67 22.46
CA MET A 1 1.94 11.41 21.95
C MET A 1 1.80 11.49 20.44
N ALA A 2 2.48 10.64 19.67
CA ALA A 2 2.28 10.59 18.23
C ALA A 2 0.90 9.97 17.94
N ARG A 3 -0.06 10.77 17.47
CA ARG A 3 -1.36 10.28 16.97
C ARG A 3 -1.08 9.30 15.83
N ARG A 4 -1.25 8.01 16.10
CA ARG A 4 -1.37 6.98 15.06
C ARG A 4 -2.71 7.22 14.35
N ALA A 5 -2.71 8.02 13.28
CA ALA A 5 -3.93 8.42 12.59
C ALA A 5 -4.20 7.55 11.35
N PHE A 6 -5.31 6.81 11.47
CA PHE A 6 -6.26 6.24 10.50
C PHE A 6 -5.85 5.82 9.08
N TYR A 7 -6.27 4.59 8.76
CA TYR A 7 -6.19 3.90 7.48
C TYR A 7 -7.38 4.32 6.61
N LEU A 8 -7.09 4.88 5.44
CA LEU A 8 -8.07 5.49 4.52
C LEU A 8 -8.73 6.74 5.10
N THR A 9 -8.55 7.87 4.42
CA THR A 9 -9.19 9.14 4.82
C THR A 9 -10.39 9.42 3.94
N GLN A 10 -11.40 10.10 4.48
CA GLN A 10 -12.50 10.67 3.70
C GLN A 10 -12.17 12.12 3.29
N LYS A 11 -10.90 12.40 2.99
CA LYS A 11 -10.48 13.76 2.61
C LYS A 11 -11.15 14.13 1.29
N GLU A 12 -11.75 15.30 1.24
CA GLU A 12 -12.41 15.87 0.07
C GLU A 12 -11.70 17.16 -0.37
N PRO A 13 -11.91 17.60 -1.62
CA PRO A 13 -11.50 18.92 -2.06
C PRO A 13 -12.07 20.01 -1.17
N SER A 14 -11.20 20.95 -0.78
CA SER A 14 -11.56 22.14 0.00
C SER A 14 -12.13 23.26 -0.88
N SER A 15 -11.91 23.20 -2.19
CA SER A 15 -12.36 24.20 -3.15
C SER A 15 -13.26 23.59 -4.23
N MET A 16 -14.10 24.42 -4.86
CA MET A 16 -14.94 23.99 -5.99
C MET A 16 -14.13 23.66 -7.26
N ASN A 17 -12.92 24.21 -7.38
CA ASN A 17 -12.01 24.01 -8.52
C ASN A 17 -10.63 23.61 -8.01
N PRO A 18 -10.46 22.38 -7.50
CA PRO A 18 -9.21 21.94 -6.90
C PRO A 18 -8.10 21.82 -7.95
N ASP A 19 -6.91 22.28 -7.60
CA ASP A 19 -5.75 22.17 -8.46
C ASP A 19 -5.13 20.75 -8.43
N SER A 20 -4.16 20.50 -9.31
CA SER A 20 -3.51 19.18 -9.42
C SER A 20 -2.78 18.79 -8.13
N LYS A 21 -2.24 19.76 -7.39
CA LYS A 21 -1.58 19.53 -6.10
C LYS A 21 -2.59 19.06 -5.06
N GLU A 22 -3.73 19.74 -4.95
CA GLU A 22 -4.82 19.42 -4.04
C GLU A 22 -5.35 18.02 -4.33
N LEU A 23 -5.70 17.75 -5.59
CA LEU A 23 -6.21 16.45 -6.03
C LEU A 23 -5.21 15.32 -5.75
N ALA A 24 -3.95 15.48 -6.15
CA ALA A 24 -2.93 14.45 -5.92
C ALA A 24 -2.71 14.21 -4.42
N THR A 25 -2.71 15.27 -3.60
CA THR A 25 -2.61 15.18 -2.15
C THR A 25 -3.77 14.40 -1.54
N ILE A 26 -4.99 14.67 -2.03
CA ILE A 26 -6.20 13.94 -1.60
C ILE A 26 -6.07 12.47 -1.98
N VAL A 27 -5.72 12.16 -3.23
CA VAL A 27 -5.59 10.77 -3.70
C VAL A 27 -4.60 9.98 -2.83
N ILE A 28 -3.39 10.49 -2.59
CA ILE A 28 -2.40 9.79 -1.75
C ILE A 28 -2.89 9.64 -0.30
N SER A 29 -3.62 10.63 0.22
CA SER A 29 -4.12 10.62 1.60
C SER A 29 -5.28 9.66 1.77
N ARG A 30 -6.21 9.60 0.81
CA ARG A 30 -7.34 8.67 0.80
C ARG A 30 -6.86 7.23 0.74
N MET A 31 -5.76 6.98 0.03
CA MET A 31 -5.18 5.64 -0.13
C MET A 31 -4.18 5.25 0.97
N GLY A 32 -3.96 6.11 1.97
CA GLY A 32 -2.99 5.84 3.05
C GLY A 32 -1.54 5.74 2.55
N LEU A 33 -1.25 6.37 1.42
CA LEU A 33 0.08 6.44 0.80
C LEU A 33 0.92 7.60 1.33
N SER A 34 0.30 8.50 2.09
CA SER A 34 0.98 9.65 2.67
C SER A 34 2.05 9.25 3.69
N PRO A 35 3.14 10.04 3.76
CA PRO A 35 4.19 9.83 4.74
C PRO A 35 3.71 9.94 6.20
N ARG A 36 4.25 9.10 7.09
CA ARG A 36 3.75 8.89 8.46
C ARG A 36 4.70 9.31 9.57
N LYS A 37 5.96 9.57 9.25
CA LYS A 37 6.99 9.85 10.26
C LYS A 37 7.04 11.35 10.51
N VAL A 38 7.23 11.77 11.76
CA VAL A 38 7.51 13.19 12.04
C VAL A 38 8.77 13.58 11.27
N GLY A 39 8.67 14.59 10.39
CA GLY A 39 9.72 14.99 9.44
C GLY A 39 9.56 14.46 8.01
N SER A 40 8.53 13.65 7.73
CA SER A 40 8.19 13.24 6.38
C SER A 40 7.23 14.26 5.74
N THR A 41 7.57 14.72 4.54
CA THR A 41 6.98 15.92 3.94
C THR A 41 5.56 15.70 3.41
N GLU A 42 4.77 16.77 3.34
CA GLU A 42 3.50 16.80 2.61
C GLU A 42 3.68 16.70 1.08
N GLN A 43 4.92 16.61 0.60
CA GLN A 43 5.26 16.69 -0.82
C GLN A 43 5.23 15.33 -1.54
N MET A 44 4.85 14.25 -0.87
CA MET A 44 4.82 12.91 -1.48
C MET A 44 3.91 12.84 -2.73
N TYR A 45 2.90 13.70 -2.83
CA TYR A 45 2.05 13.78 -4.01
C TYR A 45 2.84 14.14 -5.28
N ARG A 46 3.98 14.84 -5.14
CA ARG A 46 4.86 15.19 -6.25
C ARG A 46 5.47 13.96 -6.91
N VAL A 47 5.75 12.92 -6.13
CA VAL A 47 6.29 11.65 -6.67
C VAL A 47 5.25 10.97 -7.55
N LEU A 48 3.97 11.01 -7.16
CA LEU A 48 2.89 10.46 -7.98
C LEU A 48 2.77 11.23 -9.32
N ILE A 49 2.84 12.56 -9.27
CA ILE A 49 2.81 13.42 -10.46
C ILE A 49 4.02 13.13 -11.35
N GLU A 50 5.24 13.11 -10.79
CA GLU A 50 6.47 12.86 -11.53
C GLU A 50 6.44 11.49 -12.22
N LEU A 51 5.97 10.43 -11.55
CA LEU A 51 5.81 9.11 -12.16
C LEU A 51 4.88 9.13 -13.38
N TYR A 52 3.81 9.92 -13.31
CA TYR A 52 2.87 10.09 -14.42
C TYR A 52 3.47 10.92 -15.56
N GLU A 53 4.23 11.96 -15.26
CA GLU A 53 4.92 12.76 -16.29
C GLU A 53 6.01 11.94 -16.99
N ARG A 54 6.76 11.14 -16.24
CA ARG A 54 7.81 10.23 -16.75
C ARG A 54 7.25 9.17 -17.68
N ILE A 55 6.10 8.55 -17.36
CA ILE A 55 5.49 7.55 -18.27
C ILE A 55 5.00 8.20 -19.57
N LYS A 56 4.45 9.42 -19.50
CA LYS A 56 4.06 10.17 -20.71
C LYS A 56 5.25 10.56 -21.57
N LEU A 57 6.32 11.02 -20.94
CA LEU A 57 7.56 11.38 -21.63
C LEU A 57 8.17 10.16 -22.31
N SER A 58 8.23 9.03 -21.61
CA SER A 58 8.69 7.76 -22.15
C SER A 58 7.90 7.31 -23.38
N ALA A 59 6.57 7.43 -23.34
CA ALA A 59 5.71 7.10 -24.47
C ALA A 59 5.93 8.04 -25.67
N LYS A 60 6.08 9.35 -25.40
CA LYS A 60 6.34 10.37 -26.42
C LYS A 60 7.67 10.14 -27.14
N GLU A 61 8.74 9.92 -26.37
CA GLU A 61 10.11 9.78 -26.87
C GLU A 61 10.46 8.34 -27.28
N LYS A 62 9.53 7.38 -27.04
CA LYS A 62 9.73 5.94 -27.26
C LYS A 62 10.96 5.37 -26.54
N LYS A 63 11.28 5.93 -25.37
CA LYS A 63 12.43 5.56 -24.54
C LYS A 63 11.97 5.02 -23.19
N PRO A 64 11.97 3.70 -22.97
CA PRO A 64 11.42 3.09 -21.74
C PRO A 64 12.18 3.52 -20.48
N GLU A 65 13.46 3.86 -20.58
CA GLU A 65 14.29 4.36 -19.49
C GLU A 65 13.76 5.68 -18.90
N LEU A 66 13.10 6.51 -19.70
CA LEU A 66 12.53 7.79 -19.23
C LEU A 66 11.34 7.60 -18.30
N ALA A 67 10.72 6.42 -18.27
CA ALA A 67 9.62 6.13 -17.34
C ALA A 67 10.13 5.77 -15.93
N VAL A 68 11.44 5.54 -15.78
CA VAL A 68 12.04 4.98 -14.57
C VAL A 68 12.58 6.09 -13.68
N LEU A 69 12.16 6.07 -12.42
CA LEU A 69 12.74 6.88 -11.35
C LEU A 69 13.46 6.01 -10.35
N THR A 70 14.69 6.37 -10.01
CA THR A 70 15.43 5.78 -8.91
C THR A 70 14.86 6.24 -7.56
N VAL A 71 15.16 5.48 -6.50
CA VAL A 71 14.72 5.85 -5.13
C VAL A 71 15.28 7.20 -4.71
N GLU A 72 16.49 7.52 -5.17
CA GLU A 72 17.15 8.78 -4.88
C GLU A 72 16.42 9.95 -5.55
N GLU A 73 16.09 9.84 -6.84
CA GLU A 73 15.28 10.84 -7.55
C GLU A 73 13.92 11.03 -6.88
N MET A 74 13.23 9.93 -6.53
CA MET A 74 11.94 10.00 -5.83
C MET A 74 12.09 10.70 -4.47
N GLY A 75 13.14 10.38 -3.71
CA GLY A 75 13.46 11.03 -2.44
C GLY A 75 13.66 12.53 -2.59
N ASN A 76 14.41 12.94 -3.62
CA ASN A 76 14.64 14.35 -3.93
C ASN A 76 13.35 15.07 -4.32
N VAL A 77 12.51 14.47 -5.17
CA VAL A 77 11.19 15.01 -5.58
C VAL A 77 10.26 15.20 -4.38
N ALA A 78 10.27 14.25 -3.44
CA ALA A 78 9.49 14.35 -2.21
C ALA A 78 10.16 15.19 -1.11
N GLY A 79 11.44 15.57 -1.24
CA GLY A 79 12.18 16.24 -0.17
C GLY A 79 12.35 15.38 1.09
N ILE A 80 12.55 14.06 0.94
CA ILE A 80 12.80 13.12 2.04
C ILE A 80 14.07 12.30 1.79
N THR A 81 14.62 11.70 2.85
CA THR A 81 15.80 10.84 2.73
C THR A 81 15.49 9.56 1.93
N ARG A 82 16.50 9.04 1.23
CA ARG A 82 16.42 7.75 0.49
C ARG A 82 15.89 6.61 1.35
N GLN A 83 16.35 6.50 2.60
CA GLN A 83 15.88 5.48 3.54
C GLN A 83 14.37 5.60 3.80
N THR A 84 13.90 6.83 4.03
CA THR A 84 12.47 7.10 4.25
C THR A 84 11.66 6.78 2.98
N MET A 85 12.22 7.03 1.81
CA MET A 85 11.57 6.69 0.54
C MET A 85 11.43 5.17 0.34
N TYR A 86 12.43 4.36 0.73
CA TYR A 86 12.30 2.89 0.69
C TYR A 86 11.10 2.38 1.50
N ASP A 87 10.85 2.97 2.69
CA ASP A 87 9.73 2.59 3.54
C ASP A 87 8.37 2.87 2.86
N TYR A 88 8.29 3.94 2.06
CA TYR A 88 7.06 4.30 1.33
C TYR A 88 6.90 3.56 0.02
N ILE A 89 7.96 3.41 -0.76
CA ILE A 89 7.97 2.64 -2.01
C ILE A 89 7.49 1.22 -1.79
N LYS A 90 7.89 0.57 -0.68
CA LYS A 90 7.43 -0.78 -0.34
C LYS A 90 5.90 -0.87 -0.36
N ARG A 91 5.20 0.07 0.29
CA ARG A 91 3.73 0.12 0.30
C ARG A 91 3.14 0.32 -1.09
N TRP A 92 3.76 1.14 -1.92
CA TRP A 92 3.28 1.42 -3.27
C TRP A 92 3.45 0.18 -4.17
N ILE A 93 4.51 -0.59 -3.98
CA ILE A 93 4.72 -1.88 -4.65
C ILE A 93 3.72 -2.92 -4.15
N ASP A 94 3.50 -3.02 -2.84
CA ASP A 94 2.57 -4.01 -2.25
C ASP A 94 1.13 -3.81 -2.75
N LEU A 95 0.77 -2.57 -3.09
CA LEU A 95 -0.50 -2.20 -3.72
C LEU A 95 -0.48 -2.33 -5.25
N ASP A 96 0.60 -2.80 -5.86
CA ASP A 96 0.78 -2.86 -7.31
C ASP A 96 0.56 -1.49 -8.01
N LEU A 97 0.77 -0.37 -7.31
CA LEU A 97 0.63 0.98 -7.87
C LEU A 97 1.85 1.33 -8.74
N ILE A 98 3.04 0.89 -8.30
CA ILE A 98 4.30 1.03 -9.02
C ILE A 98 4.96 -0.34 -9.17
N ILE A 99 5.82 -0.48 -10.17
CA ILE A 99 6.61 -1.69 -10.40
C ILE A 99 8.09 -1.38 -10.40
N LYS A 100 8.87 -2.29 -9.81
CA LYS A 100 10.33 -2.26 -9.86
C LYS A 100 10.78 -2.68 -11.26
N THR A 101 11.70 -1.94 -11.85
CA THR A 101 12.26 -2.21 -13.18
C THR A 101 13.72 -1.84 -13.22
N SER A 102 14.43 -2.27 -14.26
CA SER A 102 15.81 -1.88 -14.50
C SER A 102 16.05 -1.55 -15.97
N TYR A 103 17.08 -0.77 -16.23
CA TYR A 103 17.60 -0.51 -17.57
C TYR A 103 19.13 -0.40 -17.51
N ILE A 104 19.79 -0.48 -18.66
CA ILE A 104 21.24 -0.35 -18.77
C ILE A 104 21.56 1.06 -19.25
N PHE A 105 22.43 1.75 -18.54
CA PHE A 105 22.95 3.06 -18.91
C PHE A 105 24.46 3.07 -18.70
N GLU A 106 25.23 3.40 -19.76
CA GLU A 106 26.70 3.42 -19.72
C GLU A 106 27.32 2.14 -19.13
N GLY A 107 26.77 0.97 -19.50
CA GLY A 107 27.23 -0.33 -19.02
C GLY A 107 26.86 -0.66 -17.56
N LYS A 108 26.13 0.22 -16.86
CA LYS A 108 25.65 0.00 -15.50
C LYS A 108 24.16 -0.34 -15.48
N VAL A 109 23.78 -1.30 -14.64
CA VAL A 109 22.36 -1.61 -14.39
C VAL A 109 21.80 -0.61 -13.41
N ILE A 110 20.83 0.18 -13.86
CA ILE A 110 20.10 1.14 -13.04
C ILE A 110 18.78 0.49 -12.62
N ILE A 111 18.50 0.50 -11.32
CA ILE A 111 17.26 -0.02 -10.73
C ILE A 111 16.39 1.16 -10.31
N GLY A 112 15.14 1.13 -10.73
CA GLY A 112 14.16 2.13 -10.34
C GLY A 112 12.74 1.60 -10.38
N TYR A 113 11.81 2.54 -10.39
CA TYR A 113 10.39 2.29 -10.29
C TYR A 113 9.65 3.11 -11.33
N LYS A 114 8.56 2.55 -11.84
CA LYS A 114 7.66 3.25 -12.74
C LYS A 114 6.21 2.97 -12.37
N LEU A 115 5.31 3.83 -12.83
CA LEU A 115 3.87 3.64 -12.66
C LEU A 115 3.43 2.28 -13.25
N ASN A 116 2.55 1.55 -12.56
CA ASN A 116 2.05 0.27 -13.04
C ASN A 116 0.87 0.44 -14.01
N GLY A 117 1.09 1.15 -15.11
CA GLY A 117 0.05 1.44 -16.11
C GLY A 117 0.48 2.57 -17.03
N ALA A 118 -0.27 2.77 -18.10
CA ALA A 118 -0.04 3.91 -19.00
C ALA A 118 -0.60 5.23 -18.43
N THR A 119 -1.59 5.14 -17.54
CA THR A 119 -2.22 6.28 -16.86
C THR A 119 -2.34 6.04 -15.36
N LEU A 120 -2.66 7.10 -14.61
CA LEU A 120 -2.92 7.00 -13.17
C LEU A 120 -4.15 6.12 -12.90
N GLU A 121 -5.21 6.26 -13.70
CA GLU A 121 -6.44 5.47 -13.58
C GLU A 121 -6.14 3.96 -13.62
N ASN A 122 -5.38 3.49 -14.62
CA ASN A 122 -5.06 2.07 -14.71
C ASN A 122 -4.19 1.58 -13.54
N ALA A 123 -3.27 2.41 -13.04
CA ALA A 123 -2.46 2.05 -11.89
C ALA A 123 -3.32 1.95 -10.61
N PHE A 124 -4.29 2.86 -10.42
CA PHE A 124 -5.22 2.81 -9.31
C PHE A 124 -6.28 1.71 -9.43
N GLU A 125 -6.71 1.34 -10.65
CA GLU A 125 -7.56 0.18 -10.89
C GLU A 125 -6.87 -1.12 -10.44
N LYS A 126 -5.59 -1.29 -10.79
CA LYS A 126 -4.79 -2.45 -10.31
C LYS A 126 -4.66 -2.45 -8.79
N ALA A 127 -4.41 -1.30 -8.19
CA ALA A 127 -4.36 -1.17 -6.74
C ALA A 127 -5.70 -1.50 -6.08
N ALA A 128 -6.82 -1.06 -6.66
CA ALA A 128 -8.16 -1.38 -6.19
C ALA A 128 -8.43 -2.91 -6.24
N VAL A 129 -8.05 -3.57 -7.34
CA VAL A 129 -8.12 -5.04 -7.46
C VAL A 129 -7.29 -5.73 -6.38
N LYS A 130 -6.05 -5.27 -6.17
CA LYS A 130 -5.16 -5.81 -5.12
C LYS A 130 -5.76 -5.68 -3.73
N ILE A 131 -6.35 -4.53 -3.40
CA ILE A 131 -7.02 -4.29 -2.11
C ILE A 131 -8.24 -5.20 -1.97
N LYS A 132 -9.09 -5.28 -3.00
CA LYS A 132 -10.28 -6.12 -3.00
C LYS A 132 -9.94 -7.59 -2.76
N ASN A 133 -8.96 -8.13 -3.49
CA ASN A 133 -8.53 -9.52 -3.35
C ASN A 133 -8.00 -9.82 -1.93
N ASN A 134 -7.21 -8.89 -1.35
CA ASN A 134 -6.75 -9.04 0.02
C ASN A 134 -7.89 -9.02 1.04
N LEU A 135 -8.90 -8.17 0.84
CA LEU A 135 -10.08 -8.11 1.71
C LEU A 135 -10.90 -9.40 1.63
N GLU A 136 -11.14 -9.92 0.43
CA GLU A 136 -11.84 -11.19 0.22
C GLU A 136 -11.12 -12.36 0.89
N LEU A 137 -9.79 -12.44 0.74
CA LEU A 137 -8.98 -13.46 1.39
C LEU A 137 -9.01 -13.33 2.92
N THR A 138 -8.94 -12.10 3.42
CA THR A 138 -9.03 -11.82 4.87
C THR A 138 -10.39 -12.27 5.41
N LEU A 139 -11.49 -11.97 4.72
CA LEU A 139 -12.83 -12.41 5.12
C LEU A 139 -12.96 -13.94 5.13
N LYS A 140 -12.31 -14.63 4.18
CA LYS A 140 -12.21 -16.10 4.20
C LYS A 140 -11.53 -16.58 5.49
N TYR A 141 -10.36 -16.03 5.83
CA TYR A 141 -9.64 -16.42 7.06
C TYR A 141 -10.39 -16.07 8.34
N VAL A 142 -11.13 -14.95 8.36
CA VAL A 142 -12.00 -14.62 9.50
C VAL A 142 -13.07 -15.69 9.72
N ARG A 143 -13.70 -16.18 8.64
CA ARG A 143 -14.70 -17.26 8.74
C ARG A 143 -14.07 -18.56 9.25
N GLU A 144 -12.90 -18.91 8.74
CA GLU A 144 -12.15 -20.10 9.20
C GLU A 144 -11.79 -19.98 10.69
N LEU A 145 -11.26 -18.84 11.12
CA LEU A 145 -10.96 -18.55 12.51
C LEU A 145 -12.19 -18.70 13.41
N GLN A 146 -13.33 -18.12 13.02
CA GLN A 146 -14.58 -18.22 13.77
C GLN A 146 -15.05 -19.68 13.91
N ASN A 147 -14.87 -20.49 12.87
CA ASN A 147 -15.22 -21.91 12.91
C ASN A 147 -14.27 -22.71 13.81
N SER A 148 -12.97 -22.43 13.77
CA SER A 148 -11.98 -23.06 14.66
C SER A 148 -12.27 -22.74 16.13
N ILE A 149 -12.51 -21.47 16.47
CA ILE A 149 -12.87 -21.05 17.83
C ILE A 149 -14.13 -21.79 18.33
N LYS A 150 -15.14 -21.98 17.48
CA LYS A 150 -16.34 -22.76 17.85
C LYS A 150 -16.00 -24.22 18.16
N LYS A 151 -15.17 -24.86 17.33
CA LYS A 151 -14.75 -26.26 17.52
C LYS A 151 -13.93 -26.43 18.80
N GLU A 152 -13.01 -25.52 19.06
CA GLU A 152 -12.19 -25.49 20.29
C GLU A 152 -13.07 -25.43 21.54
N LYS A 153 -14.03 -24.50 21.59
CA LYS A 153 -14.97 -24.39 22.72
C LYS A 153 -15.82 -25.64 22.94
N ILE A 154 -16.30 -26.26 21.85
CA ILE A 154 -17.08 -27.52 21.95
C ILE A 154 -16.19 -28.63 22.51
N SER A 155 -14.97 -28.77 22.00
CA SER A 155 -14.00 -29.77 22.49
C SER A 155 -13.65 -29.55 23.97
N GLU A 156 -13.45 -28.31 24.41
CA GLU A 156 -13.21 -27.98 25.81
C GLU A 156 -14.38 -28.36 26.70
N THR A 157 -15.61 -28.06 26.25
CA THR A 157 -16.84 -28.41 26.98
C THR A 157 -17.03 -29.92 27.10
N MET A 158 -16.73 -30.68 26.04
CA MET A 158 -16.79 -32.15 26.06
C MET A 158 -15.76 -32.75 27.02
N ARG A 159 -14.51 -32.26 26.99
CA ARG A 159 -13.46 -32.68 27.93
C ARG A 159 -13.83 -32.40 29.38
N GLN A 160 -14.44 -31.24 29.67
CA GLN A 160 -14.90 -30.92 31.02
C GLN A 160 -16.01 -31.86 31.48
N LYS A 161 -16.99 -32.18 30.62
CA LYS A 161 -18.05 -33.15 30.95
C LYS A 161 -17.50 -34.55 31.23
N GLU A 162 -16.58 -35.04 30.39
CA GLU A 162 -15.92 -36.35 30.58
C GLU A 162 -15.10 -36.39 31.88
N SER A 163 -14.45 -35.28 32.25
CA SER A 163 -13.71 -35.19 33.51
C SER A 163 -14.60 -35.18 34.76
N HIS A 164 -15.83 -34.66 34.67
CA HIS A 164 -16.80 -34.67 35.77
C HIS A 164 -17.55 -36.00 35.90
N SER A 165 -17.70 -36.77 34.82
CA SER A 165 -18.35 -38.10 34.86
C SER A 165 -17.43 -39.23 35.34
N ASN A 166 -16.12 -38.97 35.45
CA ASN A 166 -15.12 -39.94 35.92
C ASN A 166 -14.63 -39.69 37.35
N SER A 167 -15.25 -38.78 38.10
CA SER A 167 -15.07 -38.70 39.55
C SER A 167 -15.75 -39.91 40.18
N PRO A 168 -15.02 -40.88 40.76
CA PRO A 168 -15.66 -41.98 41.47
C PRO A 168 -16.41 -41.39 42.66
N ASP A 169 -17.67 -41.78 42.83
CA ASP A 169 -18.36 -41.63 44.10
C ASP A 169 -17.49 -42.29 45.18
N GLU A 170 -16.80 -41.47 45.98
CA GLU A 170 -16.12 -41.91 47.20
C GLU A 170 -17.20 -42.37 48.19
N ASN A 171 -17.40 -43.68 48.26
CA ASN A 171 -18.04 -44.37 49.39
C ASN A 171 -17.05 -44.51 50.55
#